data_AF-A0A1H0XNY5-F1
#
_entry.id   AF-A0A1H0XNY5-F1
#
_cell.length_a   1.000
_cell.length_b   1.000
_cell.length_c   1.000
_cell.angle_alpha   90.00
_cell.angle_beta   90.00
_cell.angle_gamma   90.00
#
_symmetry.space_group_name_H-M   'P 1'
#
loop_
_entity.id
_entity.type
_entity.pdbx_description
1 polymer ?
#
loop_
_entity_poly.entity_id
_entity_poly.type
_entity_poly.pdbx_seq_one_letter_code
_entity_poly.pdbx_strand_id
1 'polypeptide(L)'
;MKRKIFKYKSVWVLIFLLSLFIFFLFGYGIINELDEINKNPISDHLMLYIAILIFSLNFIGLMLLIGKSFITIKFLNSYYSFLIFFLVIGLIRKRLYLNDEITYNDFKYSFIIFSSLVILIYLINKFKYKEIQYENIEEIGKHND
;
A
#
# COMPACT_ATOMS: atom_id res chain seq x y z
N MET A 1 -12.26 -21.39 -13.33
CA MET A 1 -11.04 -20.67 -13.79
C MET A 1 -10.28 -20.11 -12.59
N LYS A 2 -8.94 -20.27 -12.52
CA LYS A 2 -8.14 -19.60 -11.48
C LYS A 2 -8.22 -18.08 -11.70
N ARG A 3 -8.88 -17.34 -10.81
CA ARG A 3 -8.93 -15.87 -10.86
C ARG A 3 -7.50 -15.31 -10.81
N LYS A 4 -7.15 -14.43 -11.76
CA LYS A 4 -5.84 -13.78 -11.84
C LYS A 4 -6.04 -12.28 -11.61
N ILE A 5 -5.36 -11.71 -10.62
CA ILE A 5 -5.36 -10.25 -10.40
C ILE A 5 -4.36 -9.56 -11.34
N PHE A 6 -3.20 -10.18 -11.55
CA PHE A 6 -2.10 -9.63 -12.35
C PHE A 6 -1.79 -10.49 -13.56
N LYS A 7 -1.29 -9.86 -14.62
CA LYS A 7 -0.85 -10.53 -15.86
C LYS A 7 0.22 -11.60 -15.60
N TYR A 8 1.15 -11.31 -14.68
CA TYR A 8 2.27 -12.18 -14.35
C TYR A 8 2.25 -12.59 -12.88
N LYS A 9 2.56 -13.87 -12.61
CA LYS A 9 2.68 -14.40 -11.24
C LYS A 9 3.81 -13.72 -10.46
N SER A 10 4.92 -13.37 -11.13
CA SER A 10 6.05 -12.67 -10.53
C SER A 10 5.66 -11.32 -9.93
N VAL A 11 4.81 -10.55 -10.61
CA VAL A 11 4.32 -9.25 -10.10
C VAL A 11 3.47 -9.44 -8.85
N TRP A 12 2.60 -10.46 -8.84
CA TRP A 12 1.82 -10.80 -7.64
C TRP A 12 2.74 -11.16 -6.46
N VAL A 13 3.77 -12.00 -6.69
CA VAL A 13 4.73 -12.38 -5.64
C VAL A 13 5.50 -11.16 -5.14
N LEU A 14 5.95 -10.28 -6.03
CA LEU A 14 6.71 -9.08 -5.66
C LEU A 14 5.86 -8.12 -4.81
N ILE A 15 4.62 -7.85 -5.22
CA ILE A 15 3.71 -7.00 -4.45
C ILE A 15 3.41 -7.64 -3.10
N PHE A 16 3.17 -8.96 -3.06
CA PHE A 16 2.94 -9.68 -1.83
C PHE A 16 4.12 -9.58 -0.86
N LEU A 17 5.35 -9.82 -1.32
CA LEU A 17 6.56 -9.70 -0.50
C LEU A 17 6.76 -8.28 0.03
N LEU A 18 6.53 -7.26 -0.80
CA LEU A 18 6.63 -5.86 -0.37
C LEU A 18 5.56 -5.49 0.64
N SER A 19 4.30 -5.91 0.45
CA SER A 19 3.25 -5.72 1.44
C SER A 19 3.58 -6.39 2.76
N LEU A 20 4.14 -7.61 2.71
CA LEU A 20 4.56 -8.39 3.88
C LEU A 20 5.73 -7.71 4.62
N PHE A 21 6.68 -7.15 3.89
CA PHE A 21 7.75 -6.32 4.48
C PHE A 21 7.18 -5.09 5.20
N ILE A 22 6.25 -4.35 4.58
CA ILE A 22 5.58 -3.19 5.20
C ILE A 22 4.80 -3.62 6.45
N PHE A 23 4.11 -4.76 6.39
CA PHE A 23 3.37 -5.31 7.52
C PHE A 23 4.27 -5.54 8.74
N PHE A 24 5.43 -6.18 8.54
CA PHE A 24 6.38 -6.37 9.64
C PHE A 24 6.99 -5.07 10.15
N LEU A 25 7.30 -4.12 9.25
CA LEU A 25 7.86 -2.83 9.62
C LEU A 25 6.91 -2.04 10.53
N PHE A 26 5.62 -1.97 10.19
CA PHE A 26 4.63 -1.33 11.04
C PHE A 26 4.31 -2.14 12.30
N GLY A 27 4.33 -3.47 12.23
CA GLY A 27 4.18 -4.32 13.41
C GLY A 27 5.28 -4.08 14.44
N TYR A 28 6.53 -3.96 13.99
CA TYR A 28 7.66 -3.59 14.83
C TYR A 28 7.51 -2.18 15.41
N GLY A 29 7.06 -1.21 14.60
CA GLY A 29 6.78 0.14 15.06
C GLY A 29 5.73 0.20 16.18
N ILE A 30 4.65 -0.59 16.07
CA ILE A 30 3.62 -0.70 17.11
C ILE A 30 4.20 -1.24 18.41
N ILE A 31 5.03 -2.29 18.35
CA ILE A 31 5.64 -2.89 19.55
C ILE A 31 6.53 -1.86 20.26
N ASN A 32 7.37 -1.14 19.52
CA ASN A 32 8.24 -0.12 20.11
C ASN A 32 7.44 1.00 20.77
N GLU A 33 6.37 1.45 20.13
CA GLU A 33 5.53 2.52 20.67
C GLU A 33 4.79 2.07 21.93
N LEU A 34 4.32 0.81 21.98
CA LEU A 34 3.73 0.23 23.18
C LEU A 34 4.75 0.15 24.34
N ASP A 35 6.00 -0.20 24.04
CA ASP A 35 7.08 -0.21 25.04
C ASP A 35 7.39 1.20 25.56
N GLU A 36 7.26 2.22 24.71
CA GLU A 36 7.46 3.62 25.09
C GLU A 36 6.31 4.15 25.96
N ILE A 37 5.06 3.79 25.65
CA ILE A 37 3.88 4.12 26.45
C ILE A 37 3.98 3.51 27.85
N ASN A 38 4.46 2.28 27.97
CA ASN A 38 4.69 1.63 29.26
C ASN A 38 5.71 2.40 30.12
N LYS A 39 6.63 3.13 29.49
CA LYS A 39 7.64 3.95 30.18
C LYS A 39 7.15 5.37 30.45
N ASN A 40 6.35 5.95 29.56
CA ASN A 40 5.84 7.33 29.63
C ASN A 40 4.33 7.39 29.28
N PRO A 41 3.43 7.13 30.25
CA PRO A 41 1.99 7.01 29.99
C PRO A 41 1.28 8.34 29.64
N ILE A 42 1.99 9.48 29.66
CA ILE A 42 1.43 10.82 29.38
C ILE A 42 1.69 11.23 27.90
N SER A 43 2.38 10.40 27.11
CA SER A 43 2.70 10.69 25.70
C SER A 43 1.46 10.70 24.78
N ASP A 44 1.47 11.55 23.75
CA ASP A 44 0.44 11.59 22.71
C ASP A 44 0.41 10.28 21.88
N HIS A 45 -0.62 9.46 22.09
CA HIS A 45 -0.78 8.14 21.45
C HIS A 45 -1.25 8.20 19.99
N LEU A 46 -1.39 9.39 19.41
CA LEU A 46 -1.85 9.56 18.02
C LEU A 46 -0.99 8.76 17.02
N MET A 47 0.32 8.65 17.26
CA MET A 47 1.24 7.91 16.38
C MET A 47 1.00 6.40 16.44
N LEU A 48 0.71 5.86 17.63
CA LEU A 48 0.30 4.46 17.82
C LEU A 48 -0.99 4.16 17.04
N TYR A 49 -2.03 5.00 17.17
CA TYR A 49 -3.30 4.78 16.48
C TYR A 49 -3.13 4.78 14.96
N ILE A 50 -2.31 5.69 14.42
CA ILE A 50 -1.98 5.72 12.99
C ILE A 50 -1.23 4.45 12.59
N ALA A 51 -0.26 3.99 13.39
CA ALA A 51 0.49 2.77 13.11
C ALA A 51 -0.44 1.53 13.08
N ILE A 52 -1.36 1.40 14.05
CA ILE A 52 -2.37 0.33 14.11
C ILE A 52 -3.30 0.39 12.88
N LEU A 53 -3.75 1.58 12.49
CA LEU A 53 -4.57 1.77 11.30
C LEU A 53 -3.83 1.30 10.03
N ILE A 54 -2.59 1.72 9.85
CA ILE A 54 -1.79 1.32 8.69
C ILE A 54 -1.52 -0.20 8.68
N PHE A 55 -1.22 -0.77 9.84
CA PHE A 55 -0.97 -2.20 10.00
C PHE A 55 -2.21 -3.04 9.67
N SER A 56 -3.37 -2.66 10.20
CA SER A 56 -4.63 -3.35 9.95
C SER A 56 -5.06 -3.23 8.48
N LEU A 57 -4.92 -2.06 7.85
CA LEU A 57 -5.18 -1.89 6.41
C LEU A 57 -4.23 -2.73 5.56
N ASN A 58 -2.96 -2.84 5.93
CA ASN A 58 -2.00 -3.70 5.24
C ASN A 58 -2.42 -5.18 5.33
N PHE A 59 -2.81 -5.62 6.52
CA PHE A 59 -3.30 -6.98 6.75
C PHE A 59 -4.50 -7.31 5.87
N ILE A 60 -5.48 -6.40 5.78
CA ILE A 60 -6.62 -6.53 4.87
C ILE A 60 -6.15 -6.63 3.41
N GLY A 61 -5.19 -5.79 3.02
CA GLY A 61 -4.57 -5.83 1.68
C GLY A 61 -3.90 -7.17 1.35
N LEU A 62 -3.17 -7.75 2.31
CA LEU A 62 -2.57 -9.09 2.18
C LEU A 62 -3.63 -10.17 2.03
N MET A 63 -4.70 -10.13 2.82
CA MET A 63 -5.82 -11.08 2.70
C MET A 63 -6.51 -10.97 1.35
N LEU A 64 -6.71 -9.75 0.83
CA LEU A 64 -7.25 -9.50 -0.50
C LEU A 64 -6.32 -10.02 -1.62
N LEU A 65 -5.00 -9.90 -1.45
CA LEU A 65 -4.01 -10.46 -2.38
C LEU A 65 -4.06 -11.98 -2.43
N ILE A 66 -4.21 -12.64 -1.28
CA ILE A 66 -4.35 -14.11 -1.17
C ILE A 66 -5.68 -14.56 -1.80
N GLY A 67 -6.77 -13.86 -1.50
CA GLY A 67 -8.11 -14.17 -2.01
C GLY A 67 -8.31 -13.91 -3.51
N LYS A 68 -7.33 -13.29 -4.18
CA LYS A 68 -7.32 -13.01 -5.62
C LYS A 68 -8.57 -12.25 -6.12
N SER A 69 -9.08 -11.33 -5.31
CA SER A 69 -10.26 -10.53 -5.64
C SER A 69 -9.94 -9.40 -6.64
N PHE A 70 -10.92 -9.00 -7.46
CA PHE A 70 -10.77 -7.84 -8.34
C PHE A 70 -10.67 -6.52 -7.53
N ILE A 71 -11.29 -6.50 -6.36
CA ILE A 71 -11.30 -5.35 -5.44
C ILE A 71 -9.89 -5.03 -4.94
N THR A 72 -9.00 -6.02 -4.93
CA THR A 72 -7.61 -5.91 -4.47
C THR A 72 -6.85 -4.78 -5.17
N ILE A 73 -7.06 -4.56 -6.47
CA ILE A 73 -6.37 -3.48 -7.21
C ILE A 73 -6.81 -2.11 -6.69
N LYS A 74 -8.12 -1.90 -6.55
CA LYS A 74 -8.67 -0.63 -6.06
C LYS A 74 -8.23 -0.38 -4.62
N PHE A 75 -8.29 -1.41 -3.77
CA PHE A 75 -7.87 -1.32 -2.37
C PHE A 75 -6.39 -0.96 -2.25
N LEU A 76 -5.49 -1.68 -2.94
CA LEU A 76 -4.05 -1.43 -2.87
C LEU A 76 -3.68 -0.03 -3.39
N ASN A 77 -4.28 0.43 -4.49
CA ASN A 77 -4.05 1.79 -4.97
C ASN A 77 -4.49 2.84 -3.95
N SER A 78 -5.67 2.68 -3.34
CA SER A 78 -6.16 3.58 -2.30
C SER A 78 -5.24 3.58 -1.08
N TYR A 79 -4.85 2.39 -0.61
CA TYR A 79 -3.95 2.22 0.52
C TYR A 79 -2.58 2.85 0.28
N TYR A 80 -1.94 2.62 -0.86
CA TYR A 80 -0.63 3.23 -1.15
C TYR A 80 -0.72 4.74 -1.36
N SER A 81 -1.83 5.25 -1.92
CA SER A 81 -2.06 6.69 -2.02
C SER A 81 -2.27 7.33 -0.65
N PHE A 82 -2.98 6.64 0.24
CA PHE A 82 -3.14 7.02 1.64
C PHE A 82 -1.80 7.07 2.38
N LEU A 83 -0.91 6.09 2.18
CA LEU A 83 0.45 6.12 2.74
C LEU A 83 1.26 7.31 2.23
N ILE A 84 1.19 7.61 0.93
CA ILE A 84 1.86 8.78 0.35
C ILE A 84 1.32 10.06 1.01
N PHE A 85 0.01 10.19 1.16
CA PHE A 85 -0.62 11.34 1.80
C PHE A 85 -0.14 11.53 3.25
N PHE A 86 -0.09 10.47 4.05
CA PHE A 86 0.42 10.52 5.41
C PHE A 86 1.91 10.87 5.48
N LEU A 87 2.72 10.34 4.56
CA LEU A 87 4.14 10.68 4.47
C LEU A 87 4.35 12.18 4.19
N VAL A 88 3.58 12.74 3.25
CA VAL A 88 3.64 14.17 2.92
C VAL A 88 3.19 15.02 4.11
N ILE A 89 2.08 14.67 4.77
CA ILE A 89 1.63 15.37 5.99
C ILE A 89 2.69 15.30 7.09
N GLY A 90 3.31 14.14 7.30
CA GLY A 90 4.36 13.97 8.30
C GLY A 90 5.55 14.90 8.07
N LEU A 91 6.01 15.02 6.82
CA LEU A 91 7.08 15.94 6.43
C LEU A 91 6.69 17.41 6.62
N ILE A 92 5.48 17.79 6.23
CA ILE A 92 4.96 19.15 6.42
C ILE A 92 4.87 19.47 7.91
N ARG A 93 4.35 18.54 8.72
CA ARG A 93 4.23 18.70 10.18
C ARG A 93 5.61 18.92 10.82
N LYS A 94 6.60 18.09 10.44
CA LYS A 94 7.97 18.21 10.95
C LYS A 94 8.56 19.60 10.64
N ARG A 95 8.39 20.07 9.40
CA ARG A 95 8.91 21.38 8.97
C ARG A 95 8.21 22.57 9.59
N LEU A 96 6.87 22.56 9.66
CA LEU A 96 6.09 23.76 10.02
C LEU A 96 5.79 23.88 11.51
N TYR A 97 5.66 22.76 12.23
CA TYR A 97 5.15 22.77 13.61
C TYR A 97 6.19 22.38 14.65
N LEU A 98 7.14 21.52 14.31
CA LEU A 98 8.17 21.08 15.24
C LEU A 98 9.43 21.96 15.21
N ASN A 99 9.56 22.86 14.22
CA ASN A 99 10.80 23.60 13.93
C ASN A 99 12.05 22.70 13.86
N ASP A 100 11.84 21.40 13.66
CA ASP A 100 12.91 20.44 13.48
C ASP A 100 13.53 20.65 12.11
N GLU A 101 14.84 20.80 12.08
CA GLU A 101 15.57 20.76 10.82
C GLU A 101 15.37 19.38 10.18
N ILE A 102 14.80 19.37 8.98
CA ILE A 102 14.76 18.15 8.17
C ILE A 102 16.21 17.83 7.81
N THR A 103 16.75 16.80 8.45
CA THR A 103 18.11 16.36 8.15
C THR A 103 18.16 15.74 6.75
N TYR A 104 19.35 15.74 6.15
CA TYR A 104 19.56 15.05 4.87
C TYR A 104 19.12 13.59 4.92
N ASN A 105 19.32 12.92 6.05
CA ASN A 105 18.91 11.53 6.25
C ASN A 105 17.39 11.38 6.26
N ASP A 106 16.65 12.27 6.92
CA ASP A 106 15.18 12.24 6.91
C ASP A 106 14.62 12.38 5.50
N PHE A 107 15.18 13.32 4.74
CA PHE A 107 14.80 13.54 3.34
C PHE A 107 15.12 12.32 2.49
N LYS A 108 16.33 11.76 2.63
CA LYS A 108 16.78 10.57 1.90
C LYS A 108 15.86 9.37 2.16
N TYR A 109 15.55 9.07 3.43
CA TYR A 109 14.67 7.95 3.77
C TYR A 109 13.24 8.19 3.27
N SER A 110 12.72 9.39 3.45
CA SER A 110 11.38 9.74 2.98
C SER A 110 11.26 9.66 1.45
N PHE A 111 12.30 10.09 0.72
CA PHE A 111 12.36 9.99 -0.74
C PHE A 111 12.41 8.53 -1.21
N ILE A 112 13.18 7.66 -0.54
CA ILE A 112 13.23 6.22 -0.85
C ILE A 112 11.85 5.59 -0.64
N ILE A 113 11.20 5.87 0.49
CA ILE A 113 9.87 5.34 0.80
C ILE A 113 8.85 5.85 -0.24
N PHE A 114 8.82 7.15 -0.50
CA PHE A 114 7.93 7.74 -1.50
C PHE A 114 8.13 7.09 -2.89
N SER A 115 9.38 6.98 -3.34
CA SER A 115 9.71 6.38 -4.64
C SER A 115 9.24 4.92 -4.70
N SER A 116 9.43 4.15 -3.62
CA SER A 116 8.98 2.75 -3.56
C SER A 116 7.46 2.62 -3.66
N LEU A 117 6.70 3.52 -3.02
CA LEU A 117 5.24 3.55 -3.08
C LEU A 117 4.74 3.91 -4.48
N VAL A 118 5.37 4.88 -5.14
CA VAL A 118 5.05 5.26 -6.52
C VAL A 118 5.32 4.10 -7.49
N ILE A 119 6.45 3.40 -7.33
CA ILE A 119 6.78 2.21 -8.13
C ILE A 119 5.72 1.12 -7.91
N LEU A 120 5.31 0.86 -6.67
CA LEU A 120 4.25 -0.11 -6.36
C LEU A 120 2.93 0.22 -7.06
N ILE A 121 2.48 1.47 -6.97
CA ILE A 121 1.26 1.95 -7.65
C ILE A 121 1.40 1.76 -9.17
N TYR A 122 2.55 2.10 -9.74
CA TYR A 122 2.81 1.91 -11.15
C TYR A 122 2.72 0.43 -11.56
N LEU A 123 3.39 -0.46 -10.82
CA LEU A 123 3.38 -1.90 -11.09
C LEU A 123 1.96 -2.48 -11.02
N ILE A 124 1.18 -2.09 -10.00
CA ILE A 124 -0.20 -2.53 -9.83
C ILE A 124 -1.05 -2.12 -11.04
N ASN A 125 -0.95 -0.86 -11.47
CA ASN A 125 -1.79 -0.33 -12.55
C ASN A 125 -1.34 -0.81 -13.93
N LYS A 126 -0.05 -0.99 -14.16
CA LYS A 126 0.50 -1.47 -15.44
C LYS A 126 0.22 -2.95 -15.67
N PHE A 127 0.33 -3.76 -14.62
CA PHE A 127 0.25 -5.22 -14.73
C PHE A 127 -1.07 -5.80 -14.24
N LYS A 128 -2.07 -4.97 -13.90
CA LYS A 128 -3.41 -5.46 -13.63
C LYS A 128 -3.94 -6.30 -14.79
N TYR A 129 -4.58 -7.41 -14.45
CA TYR A 129 -5.28 -8.23 -15.43
C TYR A 129 -6.48 -7.43 -15.95
N LYS A 130 -6.55 -7.24 -17.27
CA LYS A 130 -7.74 -6.75 -17.94
C LYS A 130 -8.49 -7.96 -18.44
N GLU A 131 -9.71 -8.17 -17.94
CA GLU A 131 -10.60 -9.15 -18.54
C GLU A 131 -10.94 -8.65 -19.94
N ILE A 132 -10.61 -9.43 -20.96
CA ILE A 132 -10.97 -9.11 -22.34
C ILE A 132 -12.48 -9.36 -22.40
N GLN A 133 -13.27 -8.28 -22.40
CA GLN A 133 -14.70 -8.37 -22.70
C GLN A 133 -14.83 -8.71 -24.18
N TYR A 134 -15.02 -9.99 -24.47
CA TYR A 134 -15.41 -10.46 -25.80
C TYR A 134 -16.91 -10.20 -26.01
N GLU A 135 -17.37 -8.95 -25.89
CA GLU A 135 -18.79 -8.63 -26.14
C GLU A 135 -19.14 -8.68 -27.65
N ASN A 136 -18.15 -8.62 -28.56
CA ASN A 136 -18.42 -8.46 -30.00
C ASN A 136 -17.94 -9.61 -30.92
N ILE A 137 -17.53 -10.77 -30.38
CA ILE A 137 -17.14 -11.91 -31.25
C ILE A 137 -18.33 -12.79 -31.65
N GLU A 138 -19.43 -12.76 -30.89
CA GLU A 138 -20.63 -13.54 -31.21
C GLU A 138 -21.48 -12.98 -32.37
N GLU A 139 -21.21 -11.74 -32.83
CA GLU A 139 -21.93 -11.12 -33.95
C GLU A 139 -21.25 -11.33 -35.33
N ILE A 140 -20.00 -11.80 -35.37
CA ILE A 140 -19.23 -11.91 -36.63
C ILE A 140 -19.73 -13.05 -37.55
N GLY A 141 -20.73 -13.83 -37.14
CA GLY A 141 -21.26 -14.97 -37.91
C GLY A 141 -22.79 -15.00 -38.12
N LYS A 142 -23.55 -13.97 -37.73
CA LYS A 142 -25.04 -13.99 -37.77
C LYS A 142 -25.68 -13.20 -38.92
N HIS A 143 -24.94 -12.87 -39.97
CA HIS A 143 -25.48 -12.23 -41.17
C HIS A 143 -25.12 -13.03 -42.42
N ASN A 144 -25.72 -14.22 -42.54
CA ASN A 144 -25.91 -14.96 -43.79
C ASN A 144 -27.00 -15.99 -43.53
N ASP A 145 -28.26 -15.57 -43.66
CA ASP A 145 -29.40 -16.33 -44.19
C ASP A 145 -30.59 -15.38 -44.38
#